data_AF-A0A0R2P197-F1
#
_entry.id   AF-A0A0R2P197-F1
#
_cell.length_a   1.000
_cell.length_b   1.000
_cell.length_c   1.000
_cell.angle_alpha   90.00
_cell.angle_beta   90.00
_cell.angle_gamma   90.00
#
_symmetry.space_group_name_H-M   'P 1'
#
loop_
_entity.id
_entity.type
_entity.pdbx_description
1 polymer ?
#
loop_
_entity_poly.entity_id
_entity_poly.type
_entity_poly.pdbx_seq_one_letter_code
_entity_poly.pdbx_strand_id
1 'polypeptide(L)' 'MTLNYSATITVDAKDKTTAIYDSVNTDNTFYPENPVKTKIKLNKKLVISVETNQITHLRA' A
#
# COMPACT_ATOMS: atom_id res chain seq x y z
N MET A 1 8.41 -18.16 16.14
CA MET A 1 7.20 -17.33 16.02
C MET A 1 7.48 -16.28 14.96
N THR A 2 6.70 -16.26 13.87
CA THR A 2 6.74 -15.17 12.91
C THR A 2 5.87 -14.04 13.45
N LEU A 3 6.46 -12.85 13.62
CA LEU A 3 5.71 -11.66 14.02
C LEU A 3 5.01 -11.09 12.78
N ASN A 4 3.75 -10.69 12.93
CA ASN A 4 3.03 -9.97 11.88
C ASN A 4 3.32 -8.48 12.03
N TYR A 5 3.79 -7.87 10.96
CA TYR A 5 4.06 -6.43 10.87
C TYR A 5 3.09 -5.79 9.90
N SER A 6 2.62 -4.60 10.24
CA SER A 6 1.71 -3.84 9.39
C SER A 6 1.97 -2.35 9.48
N ALA A 7 1.75 -1.63 8.39
CA ALA A 7 1.74 -0.18 8.37
C ALA A 7 0.54 0.33 7.56
N THR A 8 0.05 1.51 7.94
CA THR A 8 -0.98 2.23 7.18
C THR A 8 -0.49 3.64 6.91
N ILE A 9 -0.48 4.01 5.64
CA ILE A 9 -0.06 5.33 5.15
C ILE A 9 -1.31 6.02 4.61
N THR A 10 -1.53 7.25 5.03
CA THR A 10 -2.61 8.11 4.51
C THR A 10 -2.02 9.31 3.81
N VAL A 11 -2.39 9.50 2.54
CA VAL A 11 -1.95 10.62 1.71
C VAL A 11 -3.15 11.48 1.34
N ASP A 12 -3.00 12.78 1.56
CA ASP A 12 -3.98 13.80 1.19
C ASP A 12 -3.32 14.78 0.22
N ALA A 13 -3.61 14.62 -1.07
CA ALA A 13 -3.03 15.43 -2.14
C ALA A 13 -4.09 16.29 -2.84
N LYS A 14 -5.23 16.55 -2.19
CA LYS A 14 -6.39 17.25 -2.76
C LYS A 14 -6.78 16.65 -4.12
N ASP A 15 -6.87 17.46 -5.17
CA ASP A 15 -7.28 17.07 -6.52
C ASP A 15 -6.33 16.07 -7.19
N LYS A 16 -5.08 15.98 -6.73
CA LYS A 16 -4.09 15.04 -7.28
C LYS A 16 -4.17 13.64 -6.68
N THR A 17 -4.99 13.44 -5.64
CA THR A 17 -5.09 12.15 -4.92
C THR A 17 -5.52 11.02 -5.85
N THR A 18 -6.44 11.28 -6.79
CA THR A 18 -6.90 10.28 -7.77
C THR A 18 -5.79 9.89 -8.75
N ALA A 19 -5.06 10.86 -9.30
CA ALA A 19 -3.96 10.57 -10.23
C ALA A 19 -2.84 9.75 -9.56
N ILE A 20 -2.54 10.03 -8.28
CA ILE A 20 -1.59 9.24 -7.50
C ILE A 20 -2.13 7.82 -7.30
N TYR A 21 -3.41 7.67 -6.91
CA TYR A 21 -4.08 6.39 -6.75
C TYR A 21 -3.99 5.53 -8.02
N ASP A 22 -4.33 6.10 -9.17
CA ASP A 22 -4.34 5.37 -10.45
C ASP A 22 -2.93 4.83 -10.78
N SER A 23 -1.90 5.65 -10.58
CA SER A 23 -0.50 5.22 -10.78
C SER A 23 -0.12 4.06 -9.86
N VAL A 24 -0.31 4.21 -8.54
CA VAL A 24 0.14 3.19 -7.58
C VAL A 24 -0.71 1.92 -7.61
N ASN A 25 -2.00 2.02 -7.94
CA ASN A 25 -2.90 0.87 -8.04
C ASN A 25 -2.63 0.03 -9.30
N THR A 26 -2.19 0.68 -10.39
CA THR A 26 -1.74 -0.01 -11.59
C THR A 26 -0.53 -0.90 -11.29
N ASP A 27 0.49 -0.35 -10.61
CA ASP A 27 1.68 -1.10 -10.20
C ASP A 27 1.33 -2.26 -9.25
N ASN A 28 0.43 -2.03 -8.29
CA ASN A 28 0.01 -3.07 -7.35
C ASN A 28 -0.72 -4.25 -8.03
N THR A 29 -1.45 -3.98 -9.11
CA THR A 29 -2.17 -5.02 -9.88
C THR A 29 -1.22 -5.85 -10.75
N PHE A 30 -0.07 -5.30 -11.11
CA PHE A 30 0.90 -5.96 -11.99
C PHE A 30 1.72 -7.06 -11.28
N TYR A 31 1.85 -6.99 -9.95
CA TYR A 31 2.62 -7.95 -9.14
C TYR A 31 1.77 -8.67 -8.08
N PRO A 32 0.96 -9.67 -8.48
CA PRO A 32 0.07 -10.38 -7.55
C PRO A 32 0.81 -11.25 -6.52
N GLU A 33 2.03 -11.70 -6.81
CA GLU A 33 2.86 -12.53 -5.92
C GLU A 33 3.83 -11.70 -5.06
N ASN A 34 3.41 -10.54 -4.58
CA ASN A 34 4.24 -9.72 -3.71
C ASN A 34 4.34 -10.36 -2.30
N PRO A 35 5.55 -10.54 -1.72
CA PRO A 35 5.72 -11.01 -0.34
C PRO A 35 5.13 -10.06 0.72
N VAL A 36 4.74 -8.85 0.32
CA VAL A 36 3.96 -7.90 1.11
C VAL A 36 2.53 -7.85 0.57
N LYS A 37 1.55 -8.01 1.46
CA LYS A 37 0.14 -7.85 1.12
C LYS A 37 -0.21 -6.36 1.15
N THR A 38 -0.28 -5.75 -0.02
CA THR A 38 -0.63 -4.33 -0.16
C THR A 38 -2.10 -4.17 -0.56
N LYS A 39 -2.80 -3.28 0.14
CA LYS A 39 -4.17 -2.86 -0.18
C LYS A 39 -4.20 -1.35 -0.31
N ILE A 40 -4.67 -0.88 -1.45
CA ILE A 40 -4.78 0.54 -1.76
C ILE A 40 -6.26 0.89 -1.86
N LYS A 41 -6.69 1.97 -1.20
CA LYS A 41 -8.07 2.47 -1.23
C LYS A 41 -8.08 3.98 -1.44
N LEU A 42 -9.05 4.46 -2.22
CA LEU A 42 -9.31 5.88 -2.40
C LEU A 42 -10.66 6.23 -1.78
N ASN A 43 -10.67 6.99 -0.68
CA ASN A 43 -11.89 7.52 -0.06
C ASN A 43 -11.63 8.93 0.50
N LYS A 44 -11.82 9.96 -0.33
CA LYS A 44 -11.40 11.36 -0.13
C LYS A 44 -9.87 11.55 0.03
N LYS A 45 -9.19 10.59 0.66
CA LYS A 45 -7.75 10.45 0.81
C LYS A 45 -7.32 9.09 0.27
N LEU A 46 -6.06 8.98 -0.10
CA LEU A 46 -5.43 7.72 -0.48
C LEU A 46 -4.97 7.00 0.79
N VAL A 47 -5.38 5.75 0.96
CA VAL A 47 -4.98 4.89 2.09
C VAL A 47 -4.27 3.67 1.54
N ILE A 48 -3.04 3.46 1.97
CA ILE A 48 -2.21 2.32 1.62
C ILE A 48 -1.98 1.51 2.89
N SER A 49 -2.44 0.26 2.90
CA SER A 49 -2.23 -0.68 3.99
C SER A 49 -1.32 -1.81 3.52
N VAL A 50 -0.28 -2.09 4.30
CA VAL A 50 0.70 -3.14 4.01
C VAL A 50 0.80 -4.09 5.19
N GLU A 51 0.91 -5.39 4.90
CA GLU A 51 1.05 -6.45 5.90
C GLU A 51 2.10 -7.47 5.45
N THR A 52 2.97 -7.88 6.37
CA THR A 52 4.01 -8.88 6.10
C THR A 52 4.49 -9.56 7.38
N ASN A 53 5.11 -10.73 7.24
CA ASN A 53 5.67 -11.49 8.35
C ASN A 53 7.16 -11.19 8.57
N GLN A 54 7.75 -10.31 7.76
CA GLN A 54 9.18 -9.95 7.81
C GLN A 54 9.35 -8.43 7.83
N ILE A 55 9.97 -7.89 8.89
CA ILE A 55 10.17 -6.44 9.04
C ILE A 55 10.99 -5.83 7.90
N THR A 56 11.88 -6.61 7.29
CA THR A 56 12.68 -6.19 6.12
C THR A 56 11.80 -5.94 4.90
N HIS A 57 10.79 -6.78 4.65
CA HIS A 57 9.83 -6.57 3.57
C HIS A 57 8.93 -5.35 3.81
N LEU A 58 8.66 -5.00 5.07
CA LEU A 58 7.87 -3.79 5.39
C LEU A 58 8.66 -2.50 5.12
N ARG A 59 9.99 -2.56 5.23
CA ARG A 59 10.88 -1.38 5.10
C ARG A 59 11.37 -1.11 3.69
N ALA A 60 11.44 -2.14 2.84
CA ALA A 60 11.90 -2.05 1.46
C ALA A 60 10.90 -1.28 0.59
#